data_AF-A0A392SM57-F1
#
_entry.id   AF-A0A392SM57-F1
#
_cell.length_a   1.000
_cell.length_b   1.000
_cell.length_c   1.000
_cell.angle_alpha   90.00
_cell.angle_beta   90.00
_cell.angle_gamma   90.00
#
_symmetry.space_group_name_H-M   'P 1'
#
loop_
_entity.id
_entity.type
_entity.pdbx_description
1 polymer ?
#
loop_
_entity_poly.entity_id
_entity_poly.type
_entity_poly.pdbx_seq_one_letter_code
_entity_poly.pdbx_strand_id
1 'polypeptide(L)'
;ALGKAEKDLEDLRAVHAEEKKSLEEELGKLKYIMAPAEGEPASAQGLTTRAELIDVIKSLGEKVVSGVTYGFENAVAQMKVANSGLELNTDGIGVPKKVEN
;
A
#
# COMPACT_ATOMS: atom_id res chain seq x y z
N ALA A 1 11.65 54.07 22.08
CA ALA A 1 11.82 52.62 22.28
C ALA A 1 10.49 51.88 22.21
N LEU A 2 9.48 52.26 23.02
CA LEU A 2 8.16 51.60 23.05
C LEU A 2 7.41 51.59 21.71
N GLY A 3 7.27 52.74 21.03
CA GLY A 3 6.53 52.79 19.75
C GLY A 3 7.13 51.96 18.61
N LYS A 4 8.45 51.68 18.64
CA LYS A 4 9.08 50.74 17.68
C LYS A 4 8.70 49.30 18.00
N ALA A 5 8.76 48.93 19.28
CA ALA A 5 8.39 47.59 19.74
C ALA A 5 6.90 47.28 19.51
N GLU A 6 6.01 48.27 19.64
CA GLU A 6 4.59 48.11 19.33
C GLU A 6 4.35 47.85 17.83
N LYS A 7 5.04 48.59 16.96
CA LYS A 7 4.95 48.37 15.52
C LYS A 7 5.51 47.00 15.10
N ASP A 8 6.67 46.63 15.63
CA ASP A 8 7.29 45.32 15.36
C ASP A 8 6.36 44.16 15.81
N LEU A 9 5.63 44.34 16.92
CA LEU A 9 4.64 43.36 17.40
C LEU A 9 3.42 43.24 16.48
N GLU A 10 2.92 44.37 15.98
CA GLU A 10 1.78 44.40 15.06
C GLU A 10 2.14 43.76 13.71
N ASP A 11 3.31 44.09 13.17
CA ASP A 11 3.85 43.49 11.95
C ASP A 11 4.04 41.96 12.13
N LEU A 12 4.57 41.50 13.27
CA LEU A 12 4.72 40.08 13.57
C LEU A 12 3.38 39.33 13.66
N ARG A 13 2.35 39.97 14.24
CA ARG A 13 1.00 39.39 14.31
C ARG A 13 0.36 39.24 12.94
N ALA A 14 0.57 40.23 12.06
CA ALA A 14 0.10 40.16 10.68
C ALA A 14 0.74 38.99 9.93
N VAL A 15 2.07 38.84 10.02
CA VAL A 15 2.80 37.71 9.42
C VAL A 15 2.29 36.37 9.96
N HIS A 16 2.16 36.23 11.28
CA HIS A 16 1.69 34.99 11.89
C HIS A 16 0.24 34.65 11.49
N ALA A 17 -0.63 35.64 11.31
CA ALA A 17 -1.98 35.42 10.84
C ALA A 17 -2.01 34.91 9.39
N GLU A 18 -1.13 35.43 8.53
CA GLU A 18 -1.00 34.99 7.15
C GLU A 18 -0.42 33.57 7.03
N GLU A 19 0.66 33.27 7.76
CA GLU A 19 1.25 31.94 7.83
C GLU A 19 0.24 30.89 8.32
N LYS A 20 -0.51 31.21 9.38
CA LYS A 20 -1.55 30.33 9.91
C LYS A 20 -2.61 30.01 8.85
N LYS A 21 -3.09 31.01 8.13
CA LYS A 21 -4.08 30.81 7.05
C LYS A 21 -3.51 29.90 5.96
N SER A 22 -2.26 30.12 5.54
CA SER A 22 -1.60 29.28 4.54
C SER A 22 -1.48 27.83 5.01
N LEU A 23 -1.10 27.60 6.26
CA LEU A 23 -0.99 26.25 6.83
C LEU A 23 -2.35 25.55 6.91
N GLU A 24 -3.41 26.27 7.28
CA GLU A 24 -4.78 25.72 7.30
C GLU A 24 -5.23 25.28 5.90
N GLU A 25 -4.91 26.06 4.86
CA GLU A 25 -5.20 25.72 3.46
C GLU A 25 -4.41 24.48 2.99
N GLU A 26 -3.11 24.41 3.29
CA GLU A 26 -2.27 23.26 2.95
C GLU A 26 -2.74 21.98 3.67
N LEU A 27 -3.10 22.10 4.95
CA LEU A 27 -3.61 20.99 5.73
C LEU A 27 -4.95 20.48 5.19
N GLY A 28 -5.81 21.38 4.69
CA GLY A 28 -7.03 21.02 3.97
C GLY A 28 -6.75 20.21 2.70
N LYS A 29 -5.81 20.67 1.86
CA LYS A 29 -5.38 19.96 0.64
C LYS A 29 -4.78 18.59 0.98
N LEU A 30 -3.93 18.53 1.99
CA LEU A 30 -3.29 17.29 2.42
C LEU A 30 -4.34 16.27 2.90
N LYS A 31 -5.32 16.68 3.70
CA LYS A 31 -6.43 15.82 4.13
C LYS A 31 -7.25 15.29 2.96
N TYR A 32 -7.47 16.12 1.93
CA TYR A 32 -8.16 15.69 0.73
C TYR A 32 -7.35 14.65 -0.06
N ILE A 33 -6.04 14.85 -0.21
CA ILE A 33 -5.15 13.91 -0.91
C ILE A 33 -5.02 12.59 -0.14
N MET A 34 -5.01 12.65 1.19
CA MET A 34 -4.92 11.47 2.08
C MET A 34 -6.27 10.81 2.36
N ALA A 35 -7.38 11.32 1.78
CA ALA A 35 -8.68 10.70 1.94
C ALA A 35 -8.65 9.29 1.32
N PRO A 36 -9.21 8.28 2.01
CA PRO A 36 -9.27 6.94 1.45
C PRO A 36 -10.00 6.92 0.11
N ALA A 37 -9.48 6.13 -0.83
CA ALA A 37 -10.11 5.96 -2.13
C ALA A 37 -11.31 5.00 -2.05
N GLU A 38 -12.29 5.18 -2.94
CA GLU A 38 -13.36 4.18 -3.07
C GLU A 38 -12.75 2.83 -3.47
N GLY A 39 -13.10 1.78 -2.73
CA GLY A 39 -12.55 0.43 -2.93
C GLY A 39 -11.14 0.22 -2.38
N GLU A 40 -10.61 1.17 -1.58
CA GLU A 40 -9.34 0.96 -0.89
C GLU A 40 -9.42 -0.30 0.01
N PRO A 41 -8.55 -1.31 -0.22
CA PRO A 41 -8.60 -2.53 0.55
C PRO A 41 -8.17 -2.27 1.99
N ALA A 42 -8.72 -3.03 2.94
CA ALA A 42 -8.35 -2.91 4.36
C ALA A 42 -6.83 -3.06 4.62
N SER A 43 -6.12 -3.79 3.76
CA SER A 43 -4.66 -3.95 3.84
C SER A 43 -3.87 -2.70 3.42
N ALA A 44 -4.51 -1.76 2.71
CA ALA A 44 -3.91 -0.48 2.30
C ALA A 44 -4.31 0.68 3.23
N GLN A 45 -5.27 0.47 4.12
CA GLN A 45 -5.70 1.50 5.07
C GLN A 45 -4.57 1.87 6.03
N GLY A 46 -4.32 3.17 6.14
CA GLY A 46 -3.34 3.71 7.07
C GLY A 46 -1.88 3.61 6.62
N LEU A 47 -1.61 3.16 5.39
CA LEU A 47 -0.26 3.25 4.84
C LEU A 47 0.10 4.73 4.60
N THR A 48 1.28 5.14 5.05
CA THR A 48 1.74 6.53 4.96
C THR A 48 2.96 6.68 4.05
N THR A 49 3.62 5.57 3.72
CA THR A 49 4.83 5.55 2.91
C THR A 49 4.74 4.58 1.74
N ARG A 50 5.52 4.85 0.69
CA ARG A 50 5.67 3.94 -0.45
C ARG A 50 6.29 2.58 -0.03
N ALA A 51 7.14 2.57 0.99
CA ALA A 51 7.77 1.34 1.48
C ALA A 51 6.72 0.37 2.04
N GLU A 52 5.82 0.87 2.88
CA GLU A 52 4.73 0.06 3.44
C GLU A 52 3.82 -0.52 2.34
N LEU A 53 3.51 0.25 1.30
CA LEU A 53 2.76 -0.24 0.14
C LEU A 53 3.50 -1.38 -0.59
N ILE A 54 4.81 -1.24 -0.81
CA ILE A 54 5.62 -2.27 -1.47
C ILE A 54 5.64 -3.56 -0.64
N ASP A 55 5.68 -3.46 0.68
CA ASP A 55 5.68 -4.64 1.55
C ASP A 55 4.33 -5.35 1.53
N VAL A 56 3.22 -4.61 1.50
CA VAL A 56 1.87 -5.18 1.29
C VAL A 56 1.78 -5.89 -0.07
N ILE A 57 2.28 -5.27 -1.14
CA ILE A 57 2.28 -5.86 -2.49
C ILE A 57 3.08 -7.17 -2.52
N LYS A 58 4.28 -7.19 -1.91
CA LYS A 58 5.10 -8.40 -1.81
C LYS A 58 4.36 -9.51 -1.06
N SER A 59 3.80 -9.19 0.11
CA SER A 59 3.03 -10.15 0.91
C SER A 59 1.82 -10.73 0.15
N LEU A 60 1.10 -9.88 -0.59
CA LEU A 60 -0.01 -10.32 -1.43
C LEU A 60 0.46 -11.23 -2.57
N GLY A 61 1.57 -10.87 -3.24
CA GLY A 61 2.18 -11.69 -4.28
C GLY A 61 2.56 -13.09 -3.77
N GLU A 62 3.21 -13.17 -2.61
CA GLU A 62 3.57 -14.44 -1.97
C GLU A 62 2.34 -15.29 -1.63
N LYS A 63 1.28 -14.68 -1.11
CA LYS A 63 0.01 -15.37 -0.80
C LYS A 63 -0.66 -15.93 -2.06
N VAL A 64 -0.68 -15.17 -3.16
CA VAL A 64 -1.24 -15.64 -4.44
C VAL A 64 -0.44 -16.83 -4.96
N VAL A 65 0.88 -16.71 -5.02
CA VAL A 65 1.77 -17.80 -5.48
C VAL A 65 1.57 -19.06 -4.63
N SER A 66 1.51 -18.90 -3.30
CA SER A 66 1.28 -20.01 -2.38
C SER A 66 -0.09 -20.67 -2.58
N GLY A 67 -1.14 -19.86 -2.75
CA GLY A 67 -2.50 -20.36 -2.99
C GLY A 67 -2.63 -21.14 -4.30
N VAL A 68 -2.03 -20.63 -5.39
CA VAL A 68 -2.02 -21.34 -6.69
C VAL A 68 -1.21 -22.63 -6.60
N THR A 69 -0.05 -22.60 -5.93
CA THR A 69 0.80 -23.79 -5.73
C THR A 69 0.04 -24.87 -4.99
N TYR A 70 -0.60 -24.50 -3.87
CA TYR A 70 -1.44 -25.41 -3.10
C TYR A 70 -2.61 -25.97 -3.92
N GLY A 71 -3.32 -25.13 -4.66
CA GLY A 71 -4.44 -25.55 -5.51
C GLY A 71 -4.00 -26.55 -6.58
N PHE A 72 -2.85 -26.31 -7.22
CA PHE A 72 -2.27 -27.21 -8.21
C PHE A 72 -1.87 -28.57 -7.60
N GLU A 73 -1.12 -28.56 -6.50
CA GLU A 73 -0.70 -29.80 -5.81
C GLU A 73 -1.90 -30.63 -5.37
N ASN A 74 -2.94 -29.98 -4.85
CA ASN A 74 -4.18 -30.63 -4.46
C ASN A 74 -4.92 -31.23 -5.67
N ALA A 75 -5.00 -30.53 -6.80
CA ALA A 75 -5.60 -31.07 -8.02
C ALA A 75 -4.83 -32.29 -8.55
N VAL A 76 -3.49 -32.23 -8.55
CA VAL A 76 -2.63 -33.37 -8.92
C VAL A 76 -2.88 -34.55 -8.00
N ALA A 77 -2.95 -34.33 -6.69
CA ALA A 77 -3.24 -35.39 -5.71
C ALA A 77 -4.59 -36.05 -5.98
N GLN A 78 -5.65 -35.26 -6.23
CA GLN A 78 -6.97 -35.78 -6.56
C GLN A 78 -6.97 -36.59 -7.86
N MET A 79 -6.24 -36.13 -8.89
CA MET A 79 -6.13 -36.88 -10.15
C MET A 79 -5.41 -38.22 -9.97
N LYS A 80 -4.36 -38.28 -9.12
CA LYS A 80 -3.66 -39.54 -8.80
C LYS A 80 -4.60 -40.54 -8.11
N VAL A 81 -5.48 -40.07 -7.24
CA VAL A 81 -6.48 -40.91 -6.58
C VAL A 81 -7.52 -41.42 -7.58
N ALA A 82 -8.05 -40.53 -8.44
CA ALA A 82 -9.08 -40.89 -9.41
C ALA A 82 -8.55 -41.82 -10.53
N ASN A 83 -7.27 -41.72 -10.88
CA ASN A 83 -6.64 -42.49 -11.95
C ASN A 83 -5.58 -43.45 -11.40
N SER A 84 -5.95 -44.24 -10.40
CA SER A 84 -5.05 -45.22 -9.78
C SER A 84 -4.53 -46.20 -10.83
N GLY A 85 -3.23 -46.14 -11.14
CA GLY A 85 -2.57 -46.99 -12.14
C GLY A 85 -1.97 -46.25 -13.34
N LEU A 86 -2.20 -44.94 -13.47
CA LEU A 86 -1.54 -44.09 -14.45
C LEU A 86 -0.53 -43.14 -13.78
N GLU A 87 0.62 -42.94 -14.42
CA GLU A 87 1.61 -41.95 -13.98
C GLU A 87 1.28 -40.59 -14.60
N LEU A 88 1.07 -39.58 -13.74
CA LEU A 88 0.84 -38.21 -14.18
C LEU A 88 2.16 -37.48 -14.35
N ASN A 89 2.43 -37.00 -15.56
CA ASN A 89 3.50 -36.07 -15.81
C ASN A 89 3.00 -34.63 -15.60
N THR A 90 3.62 -33.91 -14.67
CA THR A 90 3.31 -32.51 -14.34
C THR A 90 4.47 -31.56 -14.64
N ASP A 91 5.50 -32.06 -15.33
CA ASP A 91 6.71 -31.30 -15.62
C ASP A 91 6.39 -30.10 -16.51
N GLY A 92 6.89 -28.93 -16.12
CA GLY A 92 6.66 -27.68 -16.85
C GLY A 92 5.29 -27.02 -16.64
N ILE A 93 4.39 -27.60 -15.82
CA ILE A 93 3.03 -27.07 -15.59
C ILE A 93 2.90 -26.34 -14.23
N GLY A 94 3.93 -26.41 -13.38
CA GLY A 94 3.93 -25.81 -12.04
C GLY A 94 4.01 -24.28 -12.03
N VAL A 95 3.74 -23.69 -10.86
CA VAL A 95 3.85 -22.24 -10.65
C VAL A 95 5.32 -21.79 -10.77
N PRO A 96 5.64 -20.79 -11.63
CA PRO A 96 6.99 -20.27 -11.74
C PRO A 96 7.49 -19.74 -10.39
N LYS A 97 8.60 -20.29 -9.90
CA LYS A 97 9.16 -19.90 -8.58
C LYS A 97 9.81 -18.52 -8.58
N LYS A 98 10.21 -18.02 -9.75
CA LYS A 98 10.87 -16.72 -9.93
C LYS A 98 10.90 -16.36 -11.41
N VAL A 99 10.61 -15.11 -11.74
CA VAL A 99 10.96 -14.51 -13.04
C VAL A 99 12.15 -13.60 -12.77
N GLU A 100 13.32 -13.96 -13.30
CA GLU A 100 14.49 -13.08 -13.25
C GLU A 100 14.44 -12.12 -14.43
N ASN A 101 14.60 -10.83 -14.16
CA ASN A 101 14.72 -9.77 -15.16
C ASN A 101 16.19 -9.37 -15.31
#